data_AF-A0ABD5NR42-F1
#
_entry.id   AF-A0ABD5NR42-F1
#
_cell.length_a   1.000
_cell.length_b   1.000
_cell.length_c   1.000
_cell.angle_alpha   90.00
_cell.angle_beta   90.00
_cell.angle_gamma   90.00
#
_symmetry.space_group_name_H-M   'P 1'
#
loop_
_entity.id
_entity.type
_entity.pdbx_description
1 polymer ?
#
loop_
_entity_poly.entity_id
_entity_poly.type
_entity_poly.pdbx_seq_one_letter_code
_entity_poly.pdbx_strand_id
1 'polypeptide(L)'
;MSTVRTQLPALVVAATLALCLLTASVAVAQDGSTEQGYEISIETGDGLVADDGQTIGVTMDNTNGESDLFSPIVELALPDAYSVSQDALERAYVEYPDGTTEPVNDAEIQSSSIGDGDAVFLFGENVPQGEAYTYYVNVSIDQPGTATVEAETRLLYNENDPSVTARTQQDVTANGYGTLTATVADPDGNEISDADVLVDGESVGSGAAAVDRVEGTYEVSAEAPDGSPVTLPTFERTIGVGDTTSVSYTVPDALQDPTVVATDRTAGVLAGSTSQVEAQSPTAERVRQVDVSFLLQTAGGTAVVAVPTESAVGPVSDRTGLVDSGTIELTDTGTVTNARIDAADDTMVTVTFDGYRLGDVTADGTVDSDDADTVASEVARQGAGTTYYDVDGDGEVTAVDAMYIAQYANDNRNADYSGT
;
A
#
# COMPACT_ATOMS: atom_id res chain seq x y z
N MET A 1 32.10 -40.00 -0.80
CA MET A 1 31.81 -38.87 0.11
C MET A 1 32.10 -37.59 -0.65
N SER A 2 31.12 -37.12 -1.40
CA SER A 2 31.21 -35.91 -2.24
C SER A 2 30.05 -35.02 -1.86
N THR A 3 30.35 -33.85 -1.30
CA THR A 3 29.39 -32.88 -0.81
C THR A 3 28.92 -32.04 -2.00
N VAL A 4 27.72 -32.31 -2.49
CA VAL A 4 27.07 -31.48 -3.51
C VAL A 4 26.41 -30.31 -2.79
N ARG A 5 26.98 -29.10 -2.97
CA ARG A 5 26.34 -27.84 -2.58
C ARG A 5 25.36 -27.45 -3.67
N THR A 6 24.08 -27.56 -3.39
CA THR A 6 22.99 -26.96 -4.17
C THR A 6 22.98 -25.47 -3.90
N GLN A 7 23.27 -24.67 -4.93
CA GLN A 7 23.04 -23.23 -4.91
C GLN A 7 21.55 -22.98 -5.15
N LEU A 8 20.88 -22.35 -4.18
CA LEU A 8 19.54 -21.79 -4.35
C LEU A 8 19.64 -20.53 -5.23
N PRO A 9 18.73 -20.32 -6.20
CA PRO A 9 18.65 -19.05 -6.91
C PRO A 9 18.12 -17.98 -5.96
N ALA A 10 18.81 -16.84 -5.93
CA ALA A 10 18.42 -15.67 -5.17
C ALA A 10 17.11 -15.11 -5.73
N LEU A 11 16.05 -15.15 -4.92
CA LEU A 11 14.80 -14.44 -5.15
C LEU A 11 15.11 -12.94 -5.13
N VAL A 12 14.96 -12.29 -6.27
CA VAL A 12 15.03 -10.83 -6.40
C VAL A 12 13.70 -10.29 -5.86
N VAL A 13 13.69 -9.94 -4.57
CA VAL A 13 12.63 -9.11 -3.99
C VAL A 13 12.82 -7.71 -4.59
N ALA A 14 11.96 -7.38 -5.56
CA ALA A 14 11.82 -6.02 -6.04
C ALA A 14 11.26 -5.19 -4.88
N ALA A 15 12.14 -4.55 -4.11
CA ALA A 15 11.76 -3.51 -3.18
C ALA A 15 11.18 -2.36 -4.01
N THR A 16 9.85 -2.25 -4.00
CA THR A 16 9.15 -1.06 -4.45
C THR A 16 9.62 0.06 -3.54
N LEU A 17 10.58 0.85 -4.02
CA LEU A 17 10.94 2.12 -3.42
C LEU A 17 9.66 2.97 -3.49
N ALA A 18 8.95 3.07 -2.36
CA ALA A 18 8.04 4.17 -2.13
C ALA A 18 8.92 5.43 -2.16
N LEU A 19 9.05 5.99 -3.36
CA LEU A 19 9.64 7.28 -3.60
C LEU A 19 8.68 8.26 -2.96
N CYS A 20 8.83 8.51 -1.65
CA CYS A 20 8.35 9.74 -1.05
C CYS A 20 8.99 10.85 -1.87
N LEU A 21 8.23 11.37 -2.83
CA LEU A 21 8.57 12.59 -3.50
C LEU A 21 8.68 13.63 -2.40
N LEU A 22 9.93 13.92 -2.01
CA LEU A 22 10.34 15.17 -1.42
C LEU A 22 9.98 16.28 -2.41
N THR A 23 8.70 16.62 -2.47
CA THR A 23 8.31 17.98 -2.81
C THR A 23 8.65 18.78 -1.57
N ALA A 24 9.93 19.17 -1.45
CA ALA A 24 10.19 20.49 -0.93
C ALA A 24 9.42 21.41 -1.89
N SER A 25 8.20 21.76 -1.52
CA SER A 25 7.49 22.87 -2.10
C SER A 25 8.39 24.06 -1.83
N VAL A 26 9.27 24.35 -2.78
CA VAL A 26 9.96 25.62 -2.86
C VAL A 26 8.82 26.60 -3.10
N ALA A 27 8.26 27.11 -2.00
CA ALA A 27 7.34 28.21 -2.03
C ALA A 27 8.08 29.30 -2.80
N VAL A 28 7.56 29.63 -3.98
CA VAL A 28 8.04 30.78 -4.72
C VAL A 28 7.64 31.95 -3.86
N ALA A 29 8.56 32.44 -3.02
CA ALA A 29 8.39 33.67 -2.28
C ALA A 29 7.88 34.71 -3.28
N GLN A 30 6.63 35.14 -3.09
CA GLN A 30 6.02 36.10 -3.98
C GLN A 30 6.71 37.43 -3.72
N ASP A 31 7.63 37.76 -4.63
CA ASP A 31 8.46 38.96 -4.70
C ASP A 31 7.76 40.22 -4.15
N GLY A 32 8.04 40.52 -2.89
CA GLY A 32 7.43 41.57 -2.08
C GLY A 32 8.50 42.49 -1.49
N SER A 33 8.92 43.47 -2.30
CA SER A 33 9.72 44.67 -1.96
C SER A 33 11.14 44.47 -1.38
N THR A 34 12.10 44.44 -2.29
CA THR A 34 13.57 44.49 -2.11
C THR A 34 14.13 45.81 -1.53
N GLU A 35 13.38 46.56 -0.73
CA GLU A 35 13.89 47.81 -0.10
C GLU A 35 14.36 47.65 1.35
N GLN A 36 14.14 46.50 2.00
CA GLN A 36 14.24 46.39 3.48
C GLN A 36 15.59 45.88 4.02
N GLY A 37 16.56 45.56 3.14
CA GLY A 37 17.88 45.08 3.56
C GLY A 37 17.89 43.67 4.14
N TYR A 38 16.75 43.07 4.47
CA TYR A 38 16.64 41.68 4.94
C TYR A 38 15.36 41.03 4.38
N GLU A 39 15.30 39.70 4.38
CA GLU A 39 14.16 38.93 3.90
C GLU A 39 13.54 38.13 5.06
N ILE A 40 12.24 37.79 4.94
CA ILE A 40 11.58 36.90 5.88
C ILE A 40 10.82 35.78 5.18
N SER A 41 10.81 34.61 5.80
CA SER A 41 10.05 33.44 5.35
C SER A 41 9.37 32.74 6.52
N ILE A 42 8.24 32.10 6.25
CA ILE A 42 7.58 31.20 7.19
C ILE A 42 8.16 29.79 6.97
N GLU A 43 8.42 29.09 8.06
CA GLU A 43 8.86 27.71 8.05
C GLU A 43 7.83 26.87 8.81
N THR A 44 7.50 25.70 8.28
CA THR A 44 6.62 24.74 8.94
C THR A 44 7.33 23.41 8.98
N GLY A 45 7.10 22.62 10.04
CA GLY A 45 7.53 21.23 10.05
C GLY A 45 6.98 20.45 8.83
N ASP A 46 7.64 19.36 8.48
CA ASP A 46 7.15 18.46 7.43
C ASP A 46 5.79 17.88 7.83
N GLY A 47 4.74 18.26 7.08
CA GLY A 47 3.41 17.70 7.24
C GLY A 47 2.72 18.08 8.56
N LEU A 48 2.27 19.33 8.68
CA LEU A 48 1.43 19.72 9.81
C LEU A 48 0.19 18.82 9.89
N VAL A 49 -0.24 18.55 11.11
CA VAL A 49 -1.45 17.78 11.39
C VAL A 49 -2.37 18.61 12.29
N ALA A 50 -3.68 18.44 12.14
CA ALA A 50 -4.69 19.01 13.02
C ALA A 50 -4.63 18.37 14.41
N ASP A 51 -3.63 18.78 15.20
CA ASP A 51 -3.36 18.34 16.55
C ASP A 51 -2.59 19.43 17.33
N ASP A 52 -2.36 19.19 18.62
CA ASP A 52 -1.53 20.02 19.47
C ASP A 52 -0.03 19.89 19.12
N GLY A 53 0.74 20.92 19.45
CA GLY A 53 2.22 20.84 19.45
C GLY A 53 2.89 20.89 18.08
N GLN A 54 2.17 21.31 17.04
CA GLN A 54 2.74 21.59 15.72
C GLN A 54 3.68 22.79 15.80
N THR A 55 4.72 22.88 14.97
CA THR A 55 5.71 23.96 15.05
C THR A 55 5.68 24.85 13.81
N ILE A 56 5.60 26.17 14.02
CA ILE A 56 5.74 27.18 12.97
C ILE A 56 6.92 28.09 13.33
N GLY A 57 7.76 28.36 12.35
CA GLY A 57 8.92 29.25 12.42
C GLY A 57 8.77 30.48 11.54
N VAL A 58 9.39 31.58 11.93
CA VAL A 58 9.62 32.73 11.05
C VAL A 58 11.12 32.99 10.99
N THR A 59 11.68 32.87 9.79
CA THR A 59 13.10 33.11 9.53
C THR A 59 13.30 34.56 9.14
N MET A 60 14.25 35.22 9.81
CA MET A 60 14.76 36.54 9.46
C MET A 60 16.13 36.39 8.83
N ASP A 61 16.22 36.53 7.51
CA ASP A 61 17.47 36.43 6.75
C ASP A 61 18.11 37.82 6.56
N ASN A 62 19.12 38.12 7.38
CA ASN A 62 19.92 39.33 7.30
C ASN A 62 21.27 39.10 6.58
N THR A 63 21.38 38.05 5.76
CA THR A 63 22.62 37.70 5.06
C THR A 63 23.06 38.77 4.08
N ASN A 64 22.09 39.45 3.45
CA ASN A 64 22.32 40.52 2.48
C ASN A 64 22.18 41.93 3.07
N GLY A 65 21.99 42.04 4.40
CA GLY A 65 21.78 43.32 5.04
C GLY A 65 23.00 44.20 5.12
N GLU A 66 22.75 45.50 5.31
CA GLU A 66 23.80 46.52 5.47
C GLU A 66 24.17 46.76 6.95
N SER A 67 23.38 46.23 7.89
CA SER A 67 23.58 46.38 9.34
C SER A 67 22.89 45.28 10.15
N ASP A 68 23.29 45.13 11.41
CA ASP A 68 22.62 44.30 12.40
C ASP A 68 21.16 44.75 12.64
N LEU A 69 20.26 43.79 12.85
CA LEU A 69 18.87 44.03 13.21
C LEU A 69 18.69 43.92 14.72
N PHE A 70 18.76 45.06 15.43
CA PHE A 70 18.63 45.09 16.88
C PHE A 70 17.17 45.05 17.34
N SER A 71 16.89 44.16 18.30
CA SER A 71 15.59 44.00 18.95
C SER A 71 14.44 43.80 17.95
N PRO A 72 14.52 42.76 17.09
CA PRO A 72 13.41 42.44 16.19
C PRO A 72 12.20 41.96 16.98
N ILE A 73 11.03 42.31 16.49
CA ILE A 73 9.73 41.80 16.91
C ILE A 73 9.21 41.00 15.74
N VAL A 74 8.95 39.72 15.96
CA VAL A 74 8.28 38.85 15.00
C VAL A 74 6.83 38.74 15.42
N GLU A 75 5.92 39.18 14.56
CA GLU A 75 4.48 38.96 14.69
C GLU A 75 4.06 37.83 13.74
N LEU A 76 3.49 36.76 14.30
CA LEU A 76 2.90 35.65 13.56
C LEU A 76 1.37 35.70 13.77
N ALA A 77 0.63 36.12 12.75
CA ALA A 77 -0.83 36.14 12.80
C ALA A 77 -1.37 34.70 12.78
N LEU A 78 -2.22 34.36 13.74
CA LEU A 78 -2.80 33.02 13.86
C LEU A 78 -4.12 32.97 13.09
N PRO A 79 -4.27 32.06 12.10
CA PRO A 79 -5.58 31.81 11.51
C PRO A 79 -6.59 31.31 12.55
N ASP A 80 -7.90 31.45 12.29
CA ASP A 80 -8.98 31.07 13.23
C ASP A 80 -8.87 29.62 13.78
N ALA A 81 -8.29 28.69 13.01
CA ALA A 81 -8.12 27.28 13.41
C ALA A 81 -6.83 27.04 14.22
N TYR A 82 -6.01 28.05 14.46
CA TYR A 82 -4.71 27.95 15.12
C TYR A 82 -4.78 28.64 16.46
N SER A 83 -4.20 28.01 17.48
CA SER A 83 -4.08 28.60 18.80
C SER A 83 -2.72 28.30 19.42
N VAL A 84 -2.29 29.16 20.34
CA VAL A 84 -1.06 28.97 21.11
C VAL A 84 -1.41 29.01 22.59
N SER A 85 -1.04 27.96 23.32
CA SER A 85 -1.20 27.94 24.77
C SER A 85 -0.08 28.73 25.45
N GLN A 86 -0.32 29.21 26.68
CA GLN A 86 0.72 29.89 27.47
C GLN A 86 1.96 28.99 27.67
N ASP A 87 1.74 27.70 27.91
CA ASP A 87 2.82 26.71 28.04
C ASP A 87 3.63 26.54 26.75
N ALA A 88 2.99 26.62 25.59
CA ALA A 88 3.65 26.56 24.29
C ALA A 88 4.44 27.84 24.01
N LEU A 89 3.89 29.00 24.39
CA LEU A 89 4.51 30.31 24.28
C LEU A 89 5.78 30.42 25.14
N GLU A 90 5.74 29.92 26.37
CA GLU A 90 6.90 29.86 27.29
C GLU A 90 8.02 28.93 26.79
N ARG A 91 7.74 28.08 25.79
CA ARG A 91 8.69 27.19 25.13
C ARG A 91 9.10 27.67 23.74
N ALA A 92 8.65 28.85 23.31
CA ALA A 92 9.12 29.45 22.06
C ALA A 92 10.64 29.64 22.11
N TYR A 93 11.30 29.43 20.98
CA TYR A 93 12.76 29.44 20.89
C TYR A 93 13.22 30.05 19.57
N VAL A 94 14.45 30.56 19.57
CA VAL A 94 15.18 30.96 18.37
C VAL A 94 16.19 29.86 18.02
N GLU A 95 16.28 29.52 16.74
CA GLU A 95 17.32 28.67 16.18
C GLU A 95 18.35 29.52 15.42
N TYR A 96 19.61 29.23 15.67
CA TYR A 96 20.76 29.92 15.07
C TYR A 96 21.31 29.13 13.87
N PRO A 97 22.11 29.77 12.99
CA PRO A 97 22.70 29.13 11.80
C PRO A 97 23.54 27.87 12.06
N ASP A 98 24.03 27.69 13.29
CA ASP A 98 24.80 26.52 13.70
C ASP A 98 23.92 25.37 14.23
N GLY A 99 22.59 25.53 14.21
CA GLY A 99 21.60 24.59 14.70
C GLY A 99 21.42 24.60 16.22
N THR A 100 22.04 25.52 16.94
CA THR A 100 21.78 25.70 18.38
C THR A 100 20.48 26.47 18.60
N THR A 101 19.82 26.21 19.73
CA THR A 101 18.55 26.86 20.08
C THR A 101 18.61 27.52 21.45
N GLU A 102 17.92 28.64 21.59
CA GLU A 102 17.75 29.35 22.86
C GLU A 102 16.30 29.81 23.04
N PRO A 103 15.76 29.86 24.26
CA PRO A 103 14.45 30.45 24.49
C PRO A 103 14.41 31.89 23.99
N VAL A 104 13.27 32.30 23.40
CA VAL A 104 13.08 33.72 23.06
C VAL A 104 13.07 34.57 24.34
N ASN A 105 13.53 35.83 24.24
CA ASN A 105 13.65 36.70 25.41
C ASN A 105 12.30 37.02 26.06
N ASP A 106 11.29 37.21 25.21
CA ASP A 106 9.91 37.43 25.61
C ASP A 106 8.99 36.93 24.50
N ALA A 107 7.79 36.52 24.88
CA ALA A 107 6.76 36.09 23.96
C ALA A 107 5.37 36.36 24.53
N GLU A 108 4.48 36.91 23.72
CA GLU A 108 3.13 37.26 24.15
C GLU A 108 2.09 37.01 23.05
N ILE A 109 0.84 36.80 23.47
CA ILE A 109 -0.32 36.72 22.58
C ILE A 109 -1.07 38.03 22.69
N GLN A 110 -1.26 38.72 21.57
CA GLN A 110 -2.06 39.95 21.49
C GLN A 110 -2.89 39.96 20.21
N SER A 111 -3.78 40.95 20.06
CA SER A 111 -4.49 41.14 18.80
C SER A 111 -3.51 41.45 17.67
N SER A 112 -3.68 40.80 16.51
CA SER A 112 -2.83 41.02 15.35
C SER A 112 -2.89 42.47 14.87
N SER A 113 -1.74 43.01 14.46
CA SER A 113 -1.60 44.30 13.80
C SER A 113 -1.62 44.20 12.27
N ILE A 114 -1.46 42.99 11.73
CA ILE A 114 -1.47 42.72 10.28
C ILE A 114 -2.73 42.00 9.78
N GLY A 115 -3.45 41.30 10.66
CA GLY A 115 -4.67 40.56 10.32
C GLY A 115 -5.79 40.77 11.35
N ASP A 116 -6.88 40.01 11.17
CA ASP A 116 -7.93 39.86 12.17
C ASP A 116 -7.57 38.75 13.16
N GLY A 117 -7.95 38.88 14.43
CA GLY A 117 -7.74 37.84 15.45
C GLY A 117 -6.50 38.04 16.33
N ASP A 118 -6.00 36.93 16.89
CA ASP A 118 -4.83 36.91 17.76
C ASP A 118 -3.55 36.63 16.97
N ALA A 119 -2.42 37.14 17.45
CA ALA A 119 -1.08 36.91 16.92
C ALA A 119 -0.11 36.60 18.05
N VAL A 120 0.93 35.85 17.71
CA VAL A 120 2.08 35.62 18.59
C VAL A 120 3.14 36.67 18.28
N PHE A 121 3.62 37.34 19.32
CA PHE A 121 4.74 38.26 19.26
C PHE A 121 5.95 37.61 19.91
N LEU A 122 7.05 37.44 19.16
CA LEU A 122 8.32 36.91 19.64
C LEU A 122 9.38 38.01 19.60
N PHE A 123 10.05 38.25 20.73
CA PHE A 123 11.04 39.33 20.85
C PHE A 123 12.46 38.77 20.79
N GLY A 124 13.19 39.13 19.73
CA GLY A 124 14.60 38.80 19.57
C GLY A 124 15.54 39.83 20.19
N GLU A 125 16.80 39.46 20.40
CA GLU A 125 17.84 40.39 20.87
C GLU A 125 18.52 41.11 19.70
N ASN A 126 19.04 40.34 18.74
CA ASN A 126 19.80 40.82 17.60
C ASN A 126 19.83 39.75 16.51
N VAL A 127 19.69 40.15 15.23
CA VAL A 127 20.08 39.33 14.07
C VAL A 127 21.28 40.01 13.40
N PRO A 128 22.51 39.49 13.61
CA PRO A 128 23.71 40.10 13.05
C PRO A 128 23.67 40.21 11.53
N GLN A 129 24.40 41.19 10.99
CA GLN A 129 24.66 41.25 9.56
C GLN A 129 25.35 39.98 9.08
N GLY A 130 24.83 39.36 8.02
CA GLY A 130 25.41 38.14 7.44
C GLY A 130 24.85 36.84 7.99
N GLU A 131 23.85 36.89 8.90
CA GLU A 131 23.26 35.71 9.55
C GLU A 131 21.74 35.63 9.31
N ALA A 132 21.16 34.44 9.53
CA ALA A 132 19.72 34.19 9.44
C ALA A 132 19.22 33.41 10.65
N TYR A 133 18.25 33.96 11.40
CA TYR A 133 17.74 33.36 12.64
C TYR A 133 16.27 32.98 12.47
N THR A 134 15.85 31.84 13.02
CA THR A 134 14.46 31.36 12.91
C THR A 134 13.78 31.32 14.27
N TYR A 135 12.65 32.01 14.39
CA TYR A 135 11.88 32.09 15.63
C TYR A 135 10.70 31.12 15.59
N TYR A 136 10.71 30.12 16.44
CA TYR A 136 9.75 29.03 16.48
C TYR A 136 8.77 29.15 17.64
N VAL A 137 7.51 28.77 17.38
CA VAL A 137 6.46 28.61 18.37
C VAL A 137 5.65 27.35 18.10
N ASN A 138 5.22 26.67 19.17
CA ASN A 138 4.31 25.55 19.05
C ASN A 138 2.86 26.05 19.00
N VAL A 139 2.13 25.59 18.01
CA VAL A 139 0.72 25.89 17.75
C VAL A 139 -0.12 24.61 17.89
N SER A 140 -1.39 24.79 18.20
CA SER A 140 -2.42 23.75 18.16
C SER A 140 -3.34 24.06 16.99
N ILE A 141 -3.66 23.05 16.17
CA ILE A 141 -4.45 23.22 14.97
C ILE A 141 -5.76 22.44 15.12
N ASP A 142 -6.87 23.16 15.29
CA ASP A 142 -8.16 22.57 15.65
C ASP A 142 -8.82 21.82 14.48
N GLN A 143 -8.54 22.24 13.24
CA GLN A 143 -9.19 21.71 12.04
C GLN A 143 -8.18 21.52 10.91
N PRO A 144 -8.26 20.39 10.18
CA PRO A 144 -7.45 20.19 9.00
C PRO A 144 -7.94 21.04 7.82
N GLY A 145 -7.04 21.29 6.88
CA GLY A 145 -7.27 22.11 5.70
C GLY A 145 -6.13 23.09 5.45
N THR A 146 -6.31 23.92 4.42
CA THR A 146 -5.35 24.98 4.06
C THR A 146 -5.74 26.29 4.72
N ALA A 147 -4.77 26.92 5.40
CA ALA A 147 -4.88 28.26 5.97
C ALA A 147 -3.70 29.12 5.52
N THR A 148 -3.94 30.41 5.31
CA THR A 148 -2.86 31.37 5.04
C THR A 148 -2.32 31.87 6.38
N VAL A 149 -1.05 31.59 6.65
CA VAL A 149 -0.31 32.12 7.78
C VAL A 149 0.41 33.39 7.32
N GLU A 150 0.31 34.47 8.10
CA GLU A 150 0.97 35.74 7.81
C GLU A 150 1.98 36.07 8.91
N ALA A 151 3.13 36.60 8.51
CA ALA A 151 4.14 37.07 9.44
C ALA A 151 4.61 38.48 9.07
N GLU A 152 4.85 39.30 10.08
CA GLU A 152 5.53 40.58 9.98
C GLU A 152 6.72 40.61 10.93
N THR A 153 7.79 41.25 10.51
CA THR A 153 8.89 41.59 11.41
C THR A 153 9.16 43.07 11.39
N ARG A 154 9.45 43.65 12.55
CA ARG A 154 9.81 45.07 12.72
C ARG A 154 10.84 45.23 13.82
N LEU A 155 11.50 46.39 13.88
CA LEU A 155 12.45 46.69 14.95
C LEU A 155 11.78 47.54 16.03
N LEU A 156 11.93 47.17 17.32
CA LEU A 156 11.28 47.80 18.47
C LEU A 156 11.43 49.34 18.52
N TYR A 157 12.57 49.88 18.07
CA TYR A 157 12.82 51.33 18.11
C TYR A 157 12.42 52.07 16.82
N ASN A 158 12.00 51.32 15.79
CA ASN A 158 11.67 51.83 14.45
C ASN A 158 10.37 51.20 13.90
N GLU A 159 9.41 50.84 14.76
CA GLU A 159 8.20 50.09 14.39
C GLU A 159 7.32 50.74 13.30
N ASN A 160 7.43 52.07 13.13
CA ASN A 160 6.64 52.82 12.14
C ASN A 160 7.42 53.09 10.84
N ASP A 161 8.65 52.60 10.72
CA ASP A 161 9.47 52.81 9.53
C ASP A 161 9.30 51.64 8.56
N PRO A 162 8.63 51.87 7.41
CA PRO A 162 8.39 50.81 6.42
C PRO A 162 9.69 50.28 5.78
N SER A 163 10.81 50.99 5.92
CA SER A 163 12.11 50.53 5.43
C SER A 163 12.74 49.42 6.27
N VAL A 164 12.21 49.14 7.48
CA VAL A 164 12.69 48.06 8.36
C VAL A 164 11.56 47.11 8.79
N THR A 165 10.42 47.16 8.10
CA THR A 165 9.27 46.29 8.37
C THR A 165 9.07 45.32 7.20
N ALA A 166 9.30 44.02 7.41
CA ALA A 166 9.10 43.00 6.39
C ALA A 166 7.83 42.20 6.63
N ARG A 167 7.16 41.77 5.56
CA ARG A 167 5.93 40.97 5.61
C ARG A 167 6.02 39.81 4.65
N THR A 168 5.48 38.68 5.07
CA THR A 168 5.35 37.48 4.24
C THR A 168 4.08 36.74 4.60
N GLN A 169 3.62 35.90 3.67
CA GLN A 169 2.49 35.02 3.88
C GLN A 169 2.75 33.69 3.20
N GLN A 170 2.22 32.62 3.77
CA GLN A 170 2.34 31.28 3.24
C GLN A 170 1.06 30.50 3.46
N ASP A 171 0.59 29.84 2.40
CA ASP A 171 -0.47 28.84 2.52
C ASP A 171 0.13 27.57 3.13
N VAL A 172 -0.43 27.17 4.28
CA VAL A 172 -0.02 26.01 5.05
C VAL A 172 -1.19 25.04 5.09
N THR A 173 -0.93 23.76 4.84
CA THR A 173 -1.96 22.71 4.90
C THR A 173 -1.71 21.83 6.12
N ALA A 174 -2.69 21.77 7.01
CA ALA A 174 -2.73 20.82 8.11
C ALA A 174 -3.55 19.59 7.70
N ASN A 175 -2.93 18.42 7.75
CA ASN A 175 -3.58 17.16 7.44
C ASN A 175 -4.53 16.75 8.57
N GLY A 176 -5.61 16.06 8.24
CA GLY A 176 -6.50 15.49 9.24
C GLY A 176 -6.16 14.05 9.61
N TYR A 177 -6.86 13.53 10.60
CA TYR A 177 -6.87 12.10 10.90
C TYR A 177 -8.14 11.43 10.36
N GLY A 178 -8.02 10.18 9.97
CA GLY A 178 -9.13 9.25 9.87
C GLY A 178 -8.79 7.94 10.58
N THR A 179 -9.74 7.02 10.60
CA THR A 179 -9.60 5.75 11.31
C THR A 179 -9.54 4.59 10.31
N LEU A 180 -8.51 3.77 10.43
CA LEU A 180 -8.45 2.48 9.75
C LEU A 180 -8.89 1.38 10.70
N THR A 181 -9.81 0.55 10.24
CA THR A 181 -10.24 -0.65 10.96
C THR A 181 -9.90 -1.89 10.16
N ALA A 182 -9.39 -2.91 10.83
CA ALA A 182 -9.17 -4.21 10.23
C ALA A 182 -9.58 -5.31 11.19
N THR A 183 -10.18 -6.37 10.66
CA THR A 183 -10.66 -7.51 11.46
C THR A 183 -10.30 -8.80 10.78
N VAL A 184 -9.82 -9.77 11.54
CA VAL A 184 -9.50 -11.13 11.12
C VAL A 184 -10.40 -12.08 11.91
N ALA A 185 -11.26 -12.80 11.20
CA ALA A 185 -12.24 -13.69 11.81
C ALA A 185 -12.30 -15.04 11.09
N ASP A 186 -12.91 -16.03 11.74
CA ASP A 186 -13.33 -17.27 11.10
C ASP A 186 -14.58 -17.05 10.21
N PRO A 187 -15.01 -18.05 9.43
CA PRO A 187 -16.21 -17.93 8.59
C PRO A 187 -17.52 -17.71 9.36
N ASP A 188 -17.55 -18.01 10.66
CA ASP A 188 -18.69 -17.78 11.55
C ASP A 188 -18.70 -16.35 12.14
N GLY A 189 -17.65 -15.56 11.88
CA GLY A 189 -17.48 -14.19 12.34
C GLY A 189 -16.85 -14.09 13.73
N ASN A 190 -16.28 -15.16 14.28
CA ASN A 190 -15.52 -15.09 15.53
C ASN A 190 -14.11 -14.57 15.25
N GLU A 191 -13.69 -13.56 15.99
CA GLU A 191 -12.36 -12.97 15.88
C GLU A 191 -11.25 -13.97 16.21
N ILE A 192 -10.19 -13.98 15.40
CA ILE A 192 -9.00 -14.82 15.59
C ILE A 192 -7.93 -13.99 16.29
N SER A 193 -7.85 -14.11 17.63
CA SER A 193 -6.99 -13.27 18.47
C SER A 193 -5.48 -13.37 18.18
N ASP A 194 -5.05 -14.45 17.54
CA ASP A 194 -3.63 -14.77 17.29
C ASP A 194 -3.20 -14.34 15.88
N ALA A 195 -4.09 -13.72 15.09
CA ALA A 195 -3.76 -13.18 13.78
C ALA A 195 -3.33 -11.71 13.90
N ASP A 196 -2.15 -11.36 13.39
CA ASP A 196 -1.64 -9.99 13.46
C ASP A 196 -2.22 -9.13 12.32
N VAL A 197 -2.60 -7.90 12.64
CA VAL A 197 -3.00 -6.88 11.66
C VAL A 197 -1.84 -5.92 11.47
N LEU A 198 -1.47 -5.68 10.20
CA LEU A 198 -0.36 -4.81 9.84
C LEU A 198 -0.84 -3.61 9.02
N VAL A 199 -0.27 -2.44 9.31
CA VAL A 199 -0.42 -1.22 8.51
C VAL A 199 0.98 -0.75 8.12
N ASP A 200 1.26 -0.65 6.82
CA ASP A 200 2.58 -0.38 6.24
C ASP A 200 3.67 -1.33 6.76
N GLY A 201 3.30 -2.59 7.01
CA GLY A 201 4.18 -3.63 7.55
C GLY A 201 4.44 -3.55 9.05
N GLU A 202 3.83 -2.61 9.78
CA GLU A 202 3.90 -2.51 11.23
C GLU A 202 2.66 -3.12 11.89
N SER A 203 2.85 -4.00 12.88
CA SER A 203 1.74 -4.58 13.66
C SER A 203 1.03 -3.49 14.48
N VAL A 204 -0.27 -3.37 14.31
CA VAL A 204 -1.14 -2.40 15.01
C VAL A 204 -2.11 -3.06 16.00
N GLY A 205 -2.19 -4.38 16.01
CA GLY A 205 -3.07 -5.16 16.88
C GLY A 205 -3.21 -6.61 16.38
N SER A 206 -3.98 -7.40 17.13
CA SER A 206 -4.27 -8.79 16.76
C SER A 206 -5.77 -9.06 16.79
N GLY A 207 -6.26 -9.90 15.88
CA GLY A 207 -7.68 -10.17 15.66
C GLY A 207 -8.42 -8.98 15.08
N ALA A 208 -8.69 -7.95 15.88
CA ALA A 208 -9.29 -6.69 15.43
C ALA A 208 -8.45 -5.49 15.87
N ALA A 209 -8.23 -4.57 14.94
CA ALA A 209 -7.50 -3.33 15.20
C ALA A 209 -8.29 -2.12 14.67
N ALA A 210 -8.24 -1.02 15.43
CA ALA A 210 -8.68 0.29 15.00
C ALA A 210 -7.54 1.27 15.31
N VAL A 211 -7.03 1.95 14.30
CA VAL A 211 -5.89 2.86 14.42
C VAL A 211 -6.18 4.15 13.69
N ASP A 212 -5.94 5.27 14.38
CA ASP A 212 -5.99 6.59 13.76
C ASP A 212 -4.71 6.84 12.98
N ARG A 213 -4.88 7.35 11.77
CA ARG A 213 -3.81 7.64 10.81
C ARG A 213 -4.08 9.00 10.21
N VAL A 214 -3.01 9.71 9.89
CA VAL A 214 -3.09 10.93 9.09
C VAL A 214 -3.75 10.56 7.75
N GLU A 215 -4.50 11.47 7.14
CA GLU A 215 -5.08 11.21 5.83
C GLU A 215 -3.99 10.81 4.82
N GLY A 216 -4.29 9.83 3.98
CA GLY A 216 -3.29 9.23 3.10
C GLY A 216 -3.65 7.84 2.64
N THR A 217 -2.76 7.23 1.85
CA THR A 217 -2.90 5.85 1.38
C THR A 217 -1.98 4.94 2.18
N TYR A 218 -2.55 3.85 2.69
CA TYR A 218 -1.89 2.90 3.57
C TYR A 218 -2.01 1.49 3.01
N GLU A 219 -0.96 0.69 3.20
CA GLU A 219 -0.99 -0.74 2.95
C GLU A 219 -1.54 -1.46 4.19
N VAL A 220 -2.63 -2.21 4.04
CA VAL A 220 -3.24 -3.02 5.10
C VAL A 220 -3.07 -4.48 4.74
N SER A 221 -2.55 -5.27 5.68
CA SER A 221 -2.44 -6.71 5.55
C SER A 221 -2.72 -7.40 6.89
N ALA A 222 -2.84 -8.71 6.86
CA ALA A 222 -2.97 -9.52 8.06
C ALA A 222 -2.21 -10.84 7.91
N GLU A 223 -1.69 -11.36 9.01
CA GLU A 223 -1.04 -12.66 9.05
C GLU A 223 -2.02 -13.70 9.61
N ALA A 224 -2.34 -14.71 8.79
CA ALA A 224 -3.15 -15.83 9.25
C ALA A 224 -2.34 -16.71 10.23
N PRO A 225 -2.99 -17.36 11.20
CA PRO A 225 -2.29 -18.27 12.12
C PRO A 225 -1.52 -19.38 11.39
N ASP A 226 -0.45 -19.86 12.03
CA ASP A 226 0.35 -20.97 11.50
C ASP A 226 -0.50 -22.18 11.11
N GLY A 227 -0.30 -22.67 9.88
CA GLY A 227 -1.02 -23.84 9.35
C GLY A 227 -2.37 -23.51 8.72
N SER A 228 -2.74 -22.23 8.61
CA SER A 228 -3.91 -21.80 7.86
C SER A 228 -3.84 -22.23 6.38
N PRO A 229 -4.98 -22.61 5.76
CA PRO A 229 -5.00 -23.09 4.38
C PRO A 229 -4.87 -21.96 3.34
N VAL A 230 -4.86 -20.70 3.78
CA VAL A 230 -4.86 -19.51 2.92
C VAL A 230 -3.77 -18.54 3.34
N THR A 231 -3.24 -17.79 2.37
CA THR A 231 -2.45 -16.59 2.61
C THR A 231 -3.35 -15.38 2.41
N LEU A 232 -3.43 -14.51 3.42
CA LEU A 232 -4.25 -13.32 3.36
C LEU A 232 -3.59 -12.28 2.44
N PRO A 233 -4.38 -11.60 1.58
CA PRO A 233 -3.87 -10.61 0.66
C PRO A 233 -3.61 -9.27 1.37
N THR A 234 -2.99 -8.36 0.62
CA THR A 234 -2.78 -6.97 1.02
C THR A 234 -3.76 -6.04 0.29
N PHE A 235 -4.19 -4.96 0.94
CA PHE A 235 -4.98 -3.89 0.35
C PHE A 235 -4.31 -2.54 0.49
N GLU A 236 -4.35 -1.73 -0.57
CA GLU A 236 -4.14 -0.29 -0.45
C GLU A 236 -5.47 0.38 -0.07
N ARG A 237 -5.43 1.24 0.96
CA ARG A 237 -6.58 1.97 1.47
C ARG A 237 -6.25 3.45 1.65
N THR A 238 -7.03 4.29 0.98
CA THR A 238 -7.02 5.72 1.24
C THR A 238 -7.95 6.05 2.40
N ILE A 239 -7.43 6.80 3.36
CA ILE A 239 -8.16 7.32 4.52
C ILE A 239 -8.28 8.83 4.31
N GLY A 240 -9.50 9.34 4.30
CA GLY A 240 -9.77 10.77 4.32
C GLY A 240 -9.93 11.31 5.75
N VAL A 241 -9.94 12.63 5.88
CA VAL A 241 -10.22 13.30 7.16
C VAL A 241 -11.59 12.90 7.72
N GLY A 242 -11.59 12.37 8.95
CA GLY A 242 -12.79 11.95 9.66
C GLY A 242 -13.45 10.70 9.09
N ASP A 243 -12.88 10.11 8.03
CA ASP A 243 -13.40 8.89 7.43
C ASP A 243 -13.01 7.67 8.28
N THR A 244 -13.85 6.65 8.23
CA THR A 244 -13.50 5.31 8.72
C THR A 244 -13.43 4.35 7.53
N THR A 245 -12.26 3.80 7.28
CA THR A 245 -12.03 2.79 6.24
C THR A 245 -11.87 1.42 6.90
N SER A 246 -12.48 0.39 6.32
CA SER A 246 -12.48 -0.97 6.87
C SER A 246 -11.88 -1.99 5.91
N VAL A 247 -11.20 -3.00 6.46
CA VAL A 247 -10.85 -4.24 5.78
C VAL A 247 -11.25 -5.42 6.67
N SER A 248 -11.91 -6.41 6.10
CA SER A 248 -12.23 -7.65 6.79
C SER A 248 -11.49 -8.79 6.13
N TYR A 249 -10.87 -9.63 6.94
CA TYR A 249 -10.18 -10.87 6.56
C TYR A 249 -10.92 -12.05 7.18
N THR A 250 -11.01 -13.13 6.41
CA THR A 250 -11.63 -14.38 6.84
C THR A 250 -10.64 -15.53 6.64
N VAL A 251 -10.36 -16.26 7.72
CA VAL A 251 -9.48 -17.43 7.69
C VAL A 251 -10.34 -18.69 7.85
N PRO A 252 -10.57 -19.48 6.78
CA PRO A 252 -11.30 -20.72 6.89
C PRO A 252 -10.44 -21.82 7.52
N ASP A 253 -11.07 -22.71 8.32
CA ASP A 253 -10.39 -23.89 8.88
C ASP A 253 -9.88 -24.86 7.80
N ALA A 254 -10.59 -24.92 6.67
CA ALA A 254 -10.23 -25.71 5.50
C ALA A 254 -10.78 -25.02 4.24
N LEU A 255 -10.03 -25.11 3.14
CA LEU A 255 -10.45 -24.56 1.85
C LEU A 255 -10.89 -25.69 0.92
N GLN A 256 -12.18 -26.05 0.98
CA GLN A 256 -12.80 -27.04 0.08
C GLN A 256 -13.56 -26.38 -1.06
N ASP A 257 -14.09 -25.18 -0.83
CA ASP A 257 -14.88 -24.39 -1.77
C ASP A 257 -14.31 -22.97 -1.87
N PRO A 258 -14.58 -22.24 -2.97
CA PRO A 258 -14.28 -20.82 -3.06
C PRO A 258 -14.80 -20.04 -1.85
N THR A 259 -13.91 -19.30 -1.19
CA THR A 259 -14.22 -18.58 0.05
C THR A 259 -13.66 -17.16 -0.02
N VAL A 260 -14.46 -16.14 0.31
CA VAL A 260 -13.94 -14.77 0.47
C VAL A 260 -12.99 -14.76 1.66
N VAL A 261 -11.73 -14.45 1.43
CA VAL A 261 -10.70 -14.37 2.48
C VAL A 261 -10.35 -12.94 2.85
N ALA A 262 -10.75 -11.96 2.02
CA ALA A 262 -10.64 -10.56 2.39
C ALA A 262 -11.55 -9.63 1.57
N THR A 263 -11.95 -8.48 2.13
CA THR A 263 -12.78 -7.47 1.45
C THR A 263 -12.74 -6.10 2.16
N ASP A 264 -12.99 -4.98 1.46
CA ASP A 264 -13.29 -3.66 2.09
C ASP A 264 -14.73 -3.50 2.53
N ARG A 265 -15.62 -4.33 2.00
CA ARG A 265 -17.07 -4.20 2.11
C ARG A 265 -17.64 -5.52 2.60
N THR A 266 -18.96 -5.66 2.53
CA THR A 266 -19.60 -6.95 2.78
C THR A 266 -19.55 -7.76 1.48
N ALA A 267 -18.84 -8.88 1.52
CA ALA A 267 -18.79 -9.84 0.43
C ALA A 267 -18.85 -11.28 0.94
N GLY A 268 -19.40 -12.19 0.14
CA GLY A 268 -19.46 -13.62 0.44
C GLY A 268 -19.76 -14.45 -0.81
N VAL A 269 -19.33 -15.70 -0.83
CA VAL A 269 -19.75 -16.64 -1.87
C VAL A 269 -21.12 -17.20 -1.52
N LEU A 270 -22.10 -17.11 -2.43
CA LEU A 270 -23.44 -17.63 -2.16
C LEU A 270 -23.37 -19.14 -1.92
N ALA A 271 -23.85 -19.58 -0.76
CA ALA A 271 -23.84 -20.99 -0.39
C ALA A 271 -24.56 -21.87 -1.44
N GLY A 272 -23.87 -22.92 -1.91
CA GLY A 272 -24.37 -23.84 -2.92
C GLY A 272 -24.37 -23.31 -4.35
N SER A 273 -23.77 -22.13 -4.61
CA SER A 273 -23.57 -21.61 -5.97
C SER A 273 -22.34 -22.18 -6.67
N THR A 274 -21.38 -22.72 -5.91
CA THR A 274 -20.17 -23.34 -6.44
C THR A 274 -20.52 -24.50 -7.37
N SER A 275 -19.98 -24.44 -8.58
CA SER A 275 -20.08 -25.50 -9.58
C SER A 275 -18.71 -25.73 -10.18
N GLN A 276 -18.39 -26.98 -10.43
CA GLN A 276 -17.18 -27.40 -11.10
C GLN A 276 -17.56 -28.17 -12.36
N VAL A 277 -16.97 -27.80 -13.49
CA VAL A 277 -17.22 -28.47 -14.78
C VAL A 277 -15.89 -28.75 -15.45
N GLU A 278 -15.68 -30.01 -15.87
CA GLU A 278 -14.62 -30.31 -16.83
C GLU A 278 -15.06 -29.77 -18.20
N ALA A 279 -14.47 -28.64 -18.59
CA ALA A 279 -14.80 -27.96 -19.83
C ALA A 279 -14.19 -28.68 -21.04
N GLN A 280 -13.01 -29.30 -20.85
CA GLN A 280 -12.29 -29.98 -21.91
C GLN A 280 -11.44 -31.14 -21.38
N SER A 281 -11.58 -32.29 -22.03
CA SER A 281 -10.69 -33.43 -21.80
C SER A 281 -9.37 -33.25 -22.56
N PRO A 282 -8.23 -33.68 -21.98
CA PRO A 282 -6.91 -33.44 -22.57
C PRO A 282 -6.64 -34.34 -23.78
N THR A 283 -5.92 -33.81 -24.77
CA THR A 283 -5.38 -34.53 -25.93
C THR A 283 -3.95 -34.03 -26.20
N ALA A 284 -3.25 -34.58 -27.18
CA ALA A 284 -1.92 -34.07 -27.57
C ALA A 284 -1.92 -32.60 -28.06
N GLU A 285 -3.08 -32.06 -28.42
CA GLU A 285 -3.26 -30.69 -28.90
C GLU A 285 -4.00 -29.80 -27.89
N ARG A 286 -4.63 -30.38 -26.88
CA ARG A 286 -5.59 -29.73 -25.99
C ARG A 286 -5.25 -29.99 -24.54
N VAL A 287 -5.23 -28.93 -23.74
CA VAL A 287 -5.07 -29.06 -22.29
C VAL A 287 -6.35 -29.60 -21.65
N ARG A 288 -6.20 -30.25 -20.49
CA ARG A 288 -7.31 -30.50 -19.58
C ARG A 288 -7.75 -29.16 -19.01
N GLN A 289 -9.02 -28.82 -19.14
CA GLN A 289 -9.57 -27.56 -18.63
C GLN A 289 -10.69 -27.86 -17.62
N VAL A 290 -10.59 -27.25 -16.45
CA VAL A 290 -11.65 -27.29 -15.42
C VAL A 290 -12.05 -25.87 -15.06
N ASP A 291 -13.34 -25.61 -15.14
CA ASP A 291 -13.94 -24.34 -14.76
C ASP A 291 -14.57 -24.48 -13.36
N VAL A 292 -14.19 -23.59 -12.46
CA VAL A 292 -14.81 -23.41 -11.14
C VAL A 292 -15.59 -22.11 -11.17
N SER A 293 -16.92 -22.22 -11.12
CA SER A 293 -17.83 -21.08 -11.15
C SER A 293 -18.54 -20.91 -9.82
N PHE A 294 -18.75 -19.67 -9.38
CA PHE A 294 -19.49 -19.35 -8.17
C PHE A 294 -20.10 -17.94 -8.26
N LEU A 295 -21.16 -17.70 -7.49
CA LEU A 295 -21.76 -16.37 -7.38
C LEU A 295 -21.15 -15.63 -6.19
N LEU A 296 -20.43 -14.54 -6.47
CA LEU A 296 -19.95 -13.60 -5.45
C LEU A 296 -21.09 -12.62 -5.13
N GLN A 297 -21.56 -12.62 -3.89
CA GLN A 297 -22.47 -11.61 -3.38
C GLN A 297 -21.64 -10.46 -2.80
N THR A 298 -21.86 -9.24 -3.27
CA THR A 298 -21.11 -8.08 -2.79
C THR A 298 -21.94 -6.80 -2.88
N ALA A 299 -21.74 -5.90 -1.93
CA ALA A 299 -22.34 -4.56 -1.93
C ALA A 299 -21.44 -3.50 -2.60
N GLY A 300 -20.49 -3.94 -3.43
CA GLY A 300 -19.48 -3.09 -4.07
C GLY A 300 -18.08 -3.31 -3.51
N GLY A 301 -17.10 -2.62 -4.11
CA GLY A 301 -15.71 -2.63 -3.64
C GLY A 301 -14.90 -3.82 -4.14
N THR A 302 -13.88 -4.19 -3.39
CA THR A 302 -12.96 -5.27 -3.70
C THR A 302 -13.17 -6.45 -2.75
N ALA A 303 -13.23 -7.66 -3.31
CA ALA A 303 -13.16 -8.91 -2.56
C ALA A 303 -12.03 -9.78 -3.11
N VAL A 304 -11.36 -10.51 -2.24
CA VAL A 304 -10.40 -11.55 -2.63
C VAL A 304 -10.98 -12.90 -2.23
N VAL A 305 -11.18 -13.75 -3.21
CA VAL A 305 -11.71 -15.10 -3.04
C VAL A 305 -10.57 -16.10 -3.20
N ALA A 306 -10.33 -16.89 -2.16
CA ALA A 306 -9.44 -18.04 -2.24
C ALA A 306 -10.19 -19.18 -2.93
N VAL A 307 -9.69 -19.59 -4.09
CA VAL A 307 -10.21 -20.72 -4.87
C VAL A 307 -9.22 -21.89 -4.73
N PRO A 308 -9.62 -23.04 -4.18
CA PRO A 308 -8.73 -24.19 -4.11
C PRO A 308 -8.28 -24.59 -5.52
N THR A 309 -6.97 -24.80 -5.71
CA THR A 309 -6.44 -25.24 -7.00
C THR A 309 -6.90 -26.68 -7.26
N GLU A 310 -7.47 -26.92 -8.43
CA GLU A 310 -8.10 -28.20 -8.75
C GLU A 310 -7.08 -29.32 -9.01
N SER A 311 -6.92 -30.20 -8.02
CA SER A 311 -5.99 -31.35 -8.11
C SER A 311 -6.32 -32.30 -9.26
N ALA A 312 -7.58 -32.34 -9.72
CA ALA A 312 -8.00 -33.14 -10.87
C ALA A 312 -7.35 -32.66 -12.18
N VAL A 313 -6.99 -31.38 -12.28
CA VAL A 313 -6.26 -30.83 -13.43
C VAL A 313 -4.77 -31.22 -13.39
N GLY A 314 -4.27 -31.83 -12.30
CA GLY A 314 -2.84 -32.08 -12.12
C GLY A 314 -2.06 -30.77 -12.02
N PRO A 315 -0.78 -30.73 -12.41
CA PRO A 315 -0.03 -29.48 -12.49
C PRO A 315 -0.76 -28.48 -13.42
N VAL A 316 -0.96 -27.26 -12.93
CA VAL A 316 -1.64 -26.19 -13.67
C VAL A 316 -0.60 -25.44 -14.50
N SER A 317 -0.84 -25.32 -15.81
CA SER A 317 0.02 -24.58 -16.74
C SER A 317 -0.41 -23.11 -16.84
N ASP A 318 -1.71 -22.82 -16.81
CA ASP A 318 -2.27 -21.47 -16.89
C ASP A 318 -3.59 -21.35 -16.13
N ARG A 319 -3.98 -20.11 -15.82
CA ARG A 319 -5.22 -19.78 -15.12
C ARG A 319 -5.84 -18.54 -15.74
N THR A 320 -7.14 -18.60 -16.00
CA THR A 320 -7.88 -17.43 -16.48
C THR A 320 -9.11 -17.17 -15.61
N GLY A 321 -9.44 -15.90 -15.43
CA GLY A 321 -10.57 -15.46 -14.63
C GLY A 321 -11.55 -14.68 -15.49
N LEU A 322 -12.83 -14.98 -15.33
CA LEU A 322 -13.93 -14.25 -15.96
C LEU A 322 -14.93 -13.83 -14.89
N VAL A 323 -15.41 -12.59 -15.02
CA VAL A 323 -16.51 -12.06 -14.20
C VAL A 323 -17.55 -11.43 -15.11
N ASP A 324 -18.83 -11.61 -14.77
CA ASP A 324 -19.93 -11.02 -15.53
C ASP A 324 -19.96 -9.49 -15.41
N SER A 325 -19.45 -8.95 -14.31
CA SER A 325 -19.26 -7.52 -14.11
C SER A 325 -17.99 -7.25 -13.29
N GLY A 326 -17.33 -6.12 -13.59
CA GLY A 326 -16.12 -5.70 -12.87
C GLY A 326 -14.82 -6.20 -13.49
N THR A 327 -13.80 -6.35 -12.65
CA THR A 327 -12.48 -6.88 -13.03
C THR A 327 -12.08 -8.03 -12.11
N ILE A 328 -11.22 -8.91 -12.62
CA ILE A 328 -10.65 -10.02 -11.87
C ILE A 328 -9.15 -10.12 -12.15
N GLU A 329 -8.38 -10.26 -11.09
CA GLU A 329 -6.94 -10.55 -11.13
C GLU A 329 -6.68 -11.84 -10.35
N LEU A 330 -5.89 -12.73 -10.93
CA LEU A 330 -5.56 -14.03 -10.33
C LEU A 330 -4.11 -14.05 -9.86
N THR A 331 -3.90 -14.49 -8.62
CA THR A 331 -2.57 -14.70 -8.04
C THR A 331 -2.46 -16.13 -7.52
N ASP A 332 -1.43 -16.85 -7.94
CA ASP A 332 -1.14 -18.21 -7.47
C ASP A 332 -0.33 -18.18 -6.18
N THR A 333 -0.84 -18.81 -5.13
CA THR A 333 -0.13 -19.00 -3.85
C THR A 333 0.18 -20.48 -3.60
N GLY A 334 0.27 -21.27 -4.67
CA GLY A 334 0.58 -22.71 -4.66
C GLY A 334 -0.68 -23.56 -4.81
N THR A 335 -1.21 -24.06 -3.70
CA THR A 335 -2.42 -24.91 -3.70
C THR A 335 -3.72 -24.11 -3.73
N VAL A 336 -3.62 -22.79 -3.77
CA VAL A 336 -4.75 -21.85 -3.76
C VAL A 336 -4.49 -20.79 -4.83
N THR A 337 -5.54 -20.40 -5.53
CA THR A 337 -5.56 -19.24 -6.41
C THR A 337 -6.41 -18.15 -5.78
N ASN A 338 -5.80 -17.01 -5.49
CA ASN A 338 -6.52 -15.84 -5.01
C ASN A 338 -7.08 -15.07 -6.21
N ALA A 339 -8.39 -14.94 -6.27
CA ALA A 339 -9.11 -14.12 -7.24
C ALA A 339 -9.49 -12.79 -6.59
N ARG A 340 -8.74 -11.72 -6.91
CA ARG A 340 -9.08 -10.34 -6.54
C ARG A 340 -10.12 -9.81 -7.52
N ILE A 341 -11.29 -9.47 -7.02
CA ILE A 341 -12.46 -9.11 -7.80
C ILE A 341 -12.94 -7.73 -7.37
N ASP A 342 -13.02 -6.79 -8.31
CA ASP A 342 -13.60 -5.46 -8.12
C ASP A 342 -14.95 -5.43 -8.84
N ALA A 343 -16.05 -5.46 -8.10
CA ALA A 343 -17.40 -5.49 -8.66
C ALA A 343 -18.32 -4.55 -7.88
N ALA A 344 -19.24 -3.88 -8.58
CA ALA A 344 -20.18 -2.93 -7.96
C ALA A 344 -21.41 -3.63 -7.33
N ASP A 345 -21.77 -4.80 -7.85
CA ASP A 345 -22.94 -5.59 -7.46
C ASP A 345 -22.56 -7.09 -7.52
N ASP A 346 -23.49 -7.97 -7.10
CA ASP A 346 -23.35 -9.42 -7.24
C ASP A 346 -22.90 -9.82 -8.65
N THR A 347 -21.89 -10.69 -8.74
CA THR A 347 -21.31 -11.12 -10.03
C THR A 347 -21.06 -12.61 -10.07
N MET A 348 -21.32 -13.23 -11.21
CA MET A 348 -20.82 -14.58 -11.48
C MET A 348 -19.31 -14.49 -11.70
N VAL A 349 -18.59 -15.43 -11.10
CA VAL A 349 -17.15 -15.58 -11.25
C VAL A 349 -16.90 -16.97 -11.83
N THR A 350 -16.02 -17.07 -12.82
CA THR A 350 -15.49 -18.34 -13.31
C THR A 350 -13.97 -18.27 -13.32
N VAL A 351 -13.34 -19.20 -12.61
CA VAL A 351 -11.89 -19.41 -12.64
C VAL A 351 -11.64 -20.69 -13.40
N THR A 352 -10.91 -20.56 -14.51
CA THR A 352 -10.53 -21.67 -15.38
C THR A 352 -9.10 -22.08 -15.05
N PHE A 353 -8.91 -23.36 -14.79
CA PHE A 353 -7.63 -23.99 -14.57
C PHE A 353 -7.27 -24.84 -15.79
N ASP A 354 -6.17 -24.49 -16.45
CA ASP A 354 -5.62 -25.24 -17.57
C ASP A 354 -4.47 -26.12 -17.09
N GLY A 355 -4.58 -27.42 -17.34
CA GLY A 355 -3.55 -28.41 -17.09
C GLY A 355 -2.52 -28.47 -18.21
N TYR A 356 -1.87 -29.62 -18.36
CA TYR A 356 -0.99 -29.89 -19.49
C TYR A 356 -1.74 -30.61 -20.61
N ARG A 357 -1.12 -30.66 -21.79
CA ARG A 357 -1.59 -31.52 -22.88
C ARG A 357 -1.31 -32.97 -22.52
N LEU A 358 -2.17 -33.89 -22.96
CA LEU A 358 -1.92 -35.31 -22.76
C LEU A 358 -0.66 -35.71 -23.55
N GLY A 359 0.35 -36.27 -22.87
CA GLY A 359 1.63 -36.62 -23.48
C GLY A 359 2.70 -35.52 -23.48
N ASP A 360 2.41 -34.28 -23.05
CA ASP A 360 3.42 -33.22 -22.84
C ASP A 360 4.04 -33.42 -21.45
N VAL A 361 5.00 -34.34 -21.38
CA VAL A 361 5.61 -34.75 -20.10
C VAL A 361 6.79 -33.89 -19.72
N THR A 362 7.39 -33.20 -20.68
CA THR A 362 8.46 -32.22 -20.46
C THR A 362 7.92 -30.85 -20.04
N ALA A 363 6.60 -30.63 -20.15
CA ALA A 363 5.91 -29.39 -19.79
C ALA A 363 6.39 -28.19 -20.62
N ASP A 364 6.73 -28.42 -21.88
CA ASP A 364 7.26 -27.38 -22.78
C ASP A 364 6.18 -26.73 -23.69
N GLY A 365 4.94 -27.22 -23.59
CA GLY A 365 3.80 -26.73 -24.34
C GLY A 365 3.66 -27.37 -25.72
N THR A 366 4.43 -28.41 -26.02
CA THR A 366 4.31 -29.25 -27.21
C THR A 366 4.30 -30.74 -26.84
N VAL A 367 3.92 -31.60 -27.80
CA VAL A 367 3.96 -33.05 -27.61
C VAL A 367 4.80 -33.63 -28.73
N ASP A 368 6.05 -34.01 -28.43
CA ASP A 368 7.04 -34.37 -29.43
C ASP A 368 7.87 -35.63 -29.08
N SER A 369 9.01 -35.82 -29.75
CA SER A 369 9.87 -36.99 -29.52
C SER A 369 10.59 -36.96 -28.18
N ASP A 370 10.87 -35.77 -27.63
CA ASP A 370 11.58 -35.61 -26.37
C ASP A 370 10.67 -36.02 -25.20
N ASP A 371 9.36 -35.79 -25.34
CA ASP A 371 8.33 -36.33 -24.44
C ASP A 371 8.30 -37.86 -24.46
N ALA A 372 8.29 -38.46 -25.65
CA ALA A 372 8.31 -39.91 -25.80
C ALA A 372 9.56 -40.55 -25.17
N ASP A 373 10.74 -39.95 -25.38
CA ASP A 373 12.00 -40.40 -24.80
C ASP A 373 12.00 -40.27 -23.26
N THR A 374 11.34 -39.23 -22.74
CA THR A 374 11.16 -39.00 -21.31
C THR A 374 10.29 -40.10 -20.69
N VAL A 375 9.14 -40.42 -21.28
CA VAL A 375 8.27 -41.53 -20.82
C VAL A 375 9.01 -42.86 -20.90
N ALA A 376 9.70 -43.15 -22.02
CA ALA A 376 10.47 -44.39 -22.18
C ALA A 376 11.56 -44.54 -21.11
N SER A 377 12.23 -43.45 -20.77
CA SER A 377 13.25 -43.41 -19.72
C SER A 377 12.67 -43.66 -18.33
N GLU A 378 11.47 -43.13 -18.05
CA GLU A 378 10.79 -43.30 -16.76
C GLU A 378 10.29 -44.74 -16.57
N VAL A 379 9.70 -45.33 -17.61
CA VAL A 379 9.30 -46.75 -17.66
C VAL A 379 10.51 -47.65 -17.42
N ALA A 380 11.66 -47.35 -18.05
CA ALA A 380 12.89 -48.13 -17.87
C ALA A 380 13.43 -48.07 -16.44
N ARG A 381 13.14 -46.99 -15.69
CA ARG A 381 13.52 -46.82 -14.28
C ARG A 381 12.50 -47.41 -13.30
N GLN A 382 11.38 -47.95 -13.78
CA GLN A 382 10.25 -48.39 -12.95
C GLN A 382 9.67 -47.25 -12.10
N GLY A 383 9.68 -46.03 -12.63
CA GLY A 383 9.05 -44.88 -11.99
C GLY A 383 7.53 -44.93 -12.02
N ALA A 384 6.89 -44.22 -11.09
CA ALA A 384 5.47 -43.91 -11.19
C ALA A 384 5.32 -42.60 -11.96
N GLY A 385 4.86 -42.68 -13.22
CA GLY A 385 4.56 -41.48 -14.01
C GLY A 385 3.34 -40.72 -13.49
N THR A 386 3.10 -39.52 -14.01
CA THR A 386 1.88 -38.76 -13.71
C THR A 386 0.73 -39.19 -14.63
N THR A 387 -0.49 -38.73 -14.37
CA THR A 387 -1.66 -38.97 -15.24
C THR A 387 -1.44 -38.49 -16.68
N TYR A 388 -0.50 -37.58 -16.93
CA TYR A 388 -0.16 -37.10 -18.27
C TYR A 388 0.73 -38.06 -19.08
N TYR A 389 1.32 -39.05 -18.42
CA TYR A 389 2.19 -40.05 -19.05
C TYR A 389 1.38 -41.24 -19.57
N ASP A 390 0.22 -41.51 -18.97
CA ASP A 390 -0.74 -42.54 -19.36
C ASP A 390 -1.66 -41.96 -20.44
N VAL A 391 -1.17 -42.00 -21.69
CA VAL A 391 -1.87 -41.37 -22.81
C VAL A 391 -2.94 -42.28 -23.40
N ASP A 392 -2.91 -43.57 -23.11
CA ASP A 392 -3.95 -44.53 -23.55
C ASP A 392 -5.05 -44.78 -22.50
N GLY A 393 -4.85 -44.30 -21.27
CA GLY A 393 -5.84 -44.27 -20.20
C GLY A 393 -6.12 -45.64 -19.60
N ASP A 394 -5.20 -46.60 -19.74
CA ASP A 394 -5.35 -47.96 -19.19
C ASP A 394 -4.97 -48.05 -17.70
N GLY A 395 -4.42 -46.97 -17.13
CA GLY A 395 -4.01 -46.83 -15.74
C GLY A 395 -2.57 -47.25 -15.47
N GLU A 396 -1.80 -47.67 -16.48
CA GLU A 396 -0.40 -48.07 -16.38
C GLU A 396 0.48 -47.24 -17.32
N VAL A 397 1.52 -46.59 -16.79
CA VAL A 397 2.52 -45.92 -17.63
C VAL A 397 3.51 -46.96 -18.16
N THR A 398 3.45 -47.25 -19.46
CA THR A 398 4.24 -48.30 -20.11
C THR A 398 4.98 -47.80 -21.35
N ALA A 399 5.76 -48.69 -21.98
CA ALA A 399 6.41 -48.38 -23.25
C ALA A 399 5.38 -48.17 -24.39
N VAL A 400 4.12 -48.57 -24.19
CA VAL A 400 3.02 -48.31 -25.14
C VAL A 400 2.73 -46.81 -25.18
N ASP A 401 2.69 -46.13 -24.04
CA ASP A 401 2.48 -44.67 -23.96
C ASP A 401 3.59 -43.89 -24.66
N ALA A 402 4.85 -44.24 -24.39
CA ALA A 402 5.99 -43.65 -25.08
C ALA A 402 5.90 -43.86 -26.60
N MET A 403 5.52 -45.07 -27.04
CA MET A 403 5.27 -45.35 -28.46
C MET A 403 4.12 -44.50 -29.01
N TYR A 404 3.07 -44.27 -28.24
CA TYR A 404 1.89 -43.52 -28.65
C TYR A 404 2.21 -42.04 -28.85
N ILE A 405 2.95 -41.44 -27.91
CA ILE A 405 3.49 -40.07 -28.02
C ILE A 405 4.41 -39.97 -29.25
N ALA A 406 5.34 -40.92 -29.43
CA ALA A 406 6.22 -40.93 -30.60
C ALA A 406 5.45 -41.08 -31.92
N GLN A 407 4.37 -41.86 -31.95
CA GLN A 407 3.53 -41.99 -33.14
C GLN A 407 2.82 -40.68 -33.47
N TYR A 408 2.30 -39.96 -32.48
CA TYR A 408 1.74 -38.63 -32.67
C TYR A 408 2.81 -37.64 -33.18
N ALA A 409 3.97 -37.57 -32.52
CA ALA A 409 5.07 -36.68 -32.89
C ALA A 409 5.58 -36.90 -34.33
N ASN A 410 5.41 -38.11 -34.88
CA ASN A 410 5.78 -38.47 -36.24
C ASN A 410 4.59 -38.46 -37.23
N ASP A 411 3.48 -37.80 -36.88
CA ASP A 411 2.25 -37.72 -37.69
C ASP A 411 1.63 -39.09 -38.06
N ASN A 412 1.92 -40.13 -37.28
CA ASN A 412 1.43 -41.49 -37.49
C ASN A 412 0.16 -41.80 -36.66
N ARG A 413 -0.27 -40.88 -35.78
CA ARG A 413 -1.52 -40.95 -35.01
C ARG A 413 -2.12 -39.55 -34.81
N ASN A 414 -3.42 -39.50 -34.55
CA ASN A 414 -4.14 -38.29 -34.11
C ASN A 414 -3.90 -37.95 -32.62
N ALA A 415 -4.36 -36.78 -32.21
CA ALA A 415 -4.14 -36.24 -30.86
C ALA A 415 -4.92 -36.94 -29.73
N ASP A 416 -6.01 -37.65 -30.05
CA ASP A 416 -6.93 -38.24 -29.05
C ASP A 416 -6.32 -39.46 -28.34
N TYR A 417 -5.29 -40.10 -28.91
CA TYR A 417 -4.68 -41.38 -28.46
C TYR A 417 -5.64 -42.57 -28.36
N SER A 418 -6.95 -42.33 -28.20
CA SER A 418 -8.01 -43.32 -28.21
C SER A 418 -8.24 -43.79 -29.65
N GLY A 419 -8.00 -45.09 -29.86
CA GLY A 419 -8.29 -45.76 -31.12
C GLY A 419 -7.12 -46.50 -31.76
N THR A 420 -7.44 -47.72 -32.17
CA THR A 420 -6.71 -48.63 -33.08
C THR A 420 -6.15 -47.96 -34.32
#